data_AF-A0A945CIK2-F1
#
_entry.id   AF-A0A945CIK2-F1
#
_cell.length_a   1.000
_cell.length_b   1.000
_cell.length_c   1.000
_cell.angle_alpha   90.00
_cell.angle_beta   90.00
_cell.angle_gamma   90.00
#
_symmetry.space_group_name_H-M   'P 1'
#
loop_
_entity.id
_entity.type
_entity.pdbx_description
1 polymer ?
#
loop_
_entity_poly.entity_id
_entity_poly.type
_entity_poly.pdbx_seq_one_letter_code
_entity_poly.pdbx_strand_id
1 'polypeptide(L)' 'MANRICKSLRTKKSYIPALQDADFLREQDPYLQYFCVKTLHAVGPDDDMVCPGSCGIERTCFQALVKPALA' A
#
# COMPACT_ATOMS: atom_id res chain seq x y z
N MET A 1 12.17 -13.21 -3.40
CA MET A 1 11.44 -12.56 -2.29
C MET A 1 10.13 -12.01 -2.85
N ALA A 2 8.98 -12.40 -2.29
CA ALA A 2 7.68 -11.98 -2.81
C ALA A 2 7.49 -10.47 -2.62
N ASN A 3 7.26 -9.76 -3.70
CA ASN A 3 7.06 -8.32 -3.72
C ASN A 3 5.65 -8.01 -3.19
N ARG A 4 5.52 -7.75 -1.88
CA ARG A 4 4.24 -7.52 -1.22
C ARG A 4 3.80 -6.07 -1.48
N ILE A 5 2.94 -5.87 -2.48
CA ILE A 5 2.32 -4.56 -2.75
C ILE A 5 0.99 -4.50 -2.03
N CYS A 6 0.78 -3.43 -1.28
CA CYS A 6 -0.45 -3.16 -0.54
C CYS A 6 -1.46 -2.53 -1.49
N LYS A 7 -2.38 -3.33 -2.05
CA LYS A 7 -3.34 -2.84 -3.06
C LYS A 7 -4.26 -1.73 -2.56
N SER A 8 -4.52 -1.70 -1.24
CA SER A 8 -5.35 -0.66 -0.62
C SER A 8 -4.54 0.54 -0.12
N LEU A 9 -3.22 0.51 -0.29
CA LEU A 9 -2.35 1.64 0.00
C LEU A 9 -2.20 2.49 -1.25
N ARG A 10 -2.18 3.80 -1.05
CA ARG A 10 -2.04 4.78 -2.12
C ARG A 10 -1.22 5.96 -1.63
N THR A 11 -0.67 6.72 -2.56
CA THR A 11 -0.08 8.04 -2.30
C THR A 11 -0.64 9.05 -3.28
N LYS A 12 -0.31 10.33 -3.13
CA LYS A 12 -0.67 11.36 -4.11
C LYS A 12 -0.25 10.98 -5.53
N LYS A 13 0.87 10.25 -5.68
CA LYS A 13 1.38 9.77 -6.98
C LYS A 13 0.42 8.80 -7.68
N SER A 14 -0.44 8.08 -6.93
CA SER A 14 -1.46 7.18 -7.48
C SER A 14 -2.52 7.87 -8.34
N TYR A 15 -2.63 9.19 -8.28
CA TYR A 15 -3.57 9.97 -9.08
C TYR A 15 -2.91 10.70 -10.25
N ILE A 16 -1.61 10.47 -10.48
CA ILE A 16 -0.90 11.04 -11.63
C ILE A 16 -0.99 10.00 -12.76
N PRO A 17 -1.72 10.26 -13.86
CA PRO A 17 -1.97 9.26 -14.91
C PRO A 17 -0.70 8.70 -15.56
N ALA A 18 0.39 9.47 -15.54
CA ALA A 18 1.69 9.08 -16.08
C ALA A 18 2.49 8.12 -15.18
N LEU A 19 2.05 7.89 -13.93
CA LEU A 19 2.76 7.04 -12.96
C LEU A 19 1.97 5.77 -12.66
N GLN A 20 2.65 4.63 -12.60
CA GLN A 20 2.04 3.39 -12.15
C GLN A 20 2.32 3.16 -10.67
N ASP A 21 1.31 2.70 -9.93
CA ASP A 21 1.44 2.39 -8.49
C ASP A 21 2.59 1.44 -8.17
N ALA A 22 2.86 0.49 -9.07
CA ALA A 22 3.92 -0.49 -8.92
C ALA A 22 5.32 0.14 -8.87
N ASP A 23 5.51 1.35 -9.42
CA ASP A 23 6.81 1.98 -9.50
C ASP A 23 7.17 2.68 -8.17
N PHE A 24 6.21 3.38 -7.56
CA PHE A 24 6.48 4.19 -6.35
C PHE A 24 5.95 3.59 -5.04
N LEU A 25 5.06 2.58 -5.06
CA LEU A 25 4.68 1.86 -3.83
C LEU A 25 5.69 0.78 -3.44
N ARG A 26 6.59 0.41 -4.38
CA ARG A 26 7.73 -0.48 -4.09
C ARG A 26 8.88 0.25 -3.41
N GLU A 27 9.08 1.52 -3.76
CA GLU A 27 10.01 2.39 -3.07
C GLU A 27 9.40 2.78 -1.72
N GLN A 28 10.01 2.30 -0.64
CA GLN A 28 9.68 2.74 0.70
C GLN A 28 10.29 4.12 0.91
N ASP A 29 9.59 5.14 0.40
CA ASP A 29 9.96 6.53 0.61
C ASP A 29 9.35 7.00 1.95
N PRO A 30 10.17 7.21 2.99
CA PRO A 30 9.68 7.58 4.31
C PRO A 30 9.05 8.99 4.34
N TYR A 31 9.25 9.80 3.30
CA TYR A 31 8.70 11.14 3.19
C TYR A 31 7.38 11.20 2.43
N LEU A 32 6.95 10.10 1.81
CA LEU A 32 5.63 10.04 1.17
C LEU A 32 4.56 9.82 2.23
N GLN A 33 3.52 10.64 2.16
CA GLN A 33 2.29 10.36 2.88
C GLN A 33 1.50 9.28 2.15
N TYR A 34 1.28 8.16 2.83
CA TYR A 34 0.42 7.08 2.36
C TYR A 34 -0.97 7.18 2.97
N PHE A 35 -1.96 6.65 2.27
CA PHE A 35 -3.34 6.54 2.75
C PHE A 35 -3.92 5.18 2.44
N CYS A 36 -4.75 4.68 3.35
CA CYS A 36 -5.46 3.43 3.18
C CYS A 36 -6.87 3.71 2.65
N VAL A 37 -7.23 3.16 1.48
CA VAL A 37 -8.57 3.36 0.91
C VAL A 37 -9.68 2.61 1.65
N LYS A 38 -9.32 1.63 2.51
CA LYS A 38 -10.29 0.89 3.34
C LYS A 38 -10.74 1.70 4.54
N THR A 39 -9.84 2.45 5.15
CA THR A 39 -10.15 3.30 6.31
C THR A 39 -10.42 4.74 5.90
N LEU A 40 -10.03 5.14 4.68
CA LEU A 40 -10.06 6.53 4.21
C LEU A 40 -9.20 7.49 5.07
N HIS A 41 -8.23 6.93 5.80
CA HIS A 41 -7.33 7.68 6.69
C HIS A 41 -5.85 7.37 6.40
N ALA A 42 -4.99 8.33 6.76
CA ALA A 42 -3.54 8.19 6.74
C ALA A 42 -2.98 7.59 8.04
N VAL A 43 -3.80 7.54 9.10
CA VAL A 43 -3.52 6.92 10.39
C VAL A 43 -4.33 5.63 10.47
N GLY A 44 -3.68 4.55 10.91
CA GLY A 44 -4.29 3.25 11.13
C GLY A 44 -5.12 3.19 12.42
N PRO A 45 -5.83 2.08 12.67
CA PRO A 45 -6.59 1.88 13.90
C PRO A 45 -5.74 1.75 15.17
N ASP A 46 -4.42 1.65 15.01
CA ASP A 46 -3.41 1.58 16.07
C ASP A 46 -2.70 2.93 16.30
N ASP A 47 -3.27 4.02 15.81
CA ASP A 47 -2.73 5.39 15.88
C ASP A 47 -1.37 5.59 15.19
N ASP A 48 -0.91 4.62 14.40
CA ASP A 48 0.31 4.72 13.60
C ASP A 48 0.06 5.15 12.15
N MET A 49 1.07 5.76 11.53
CA MET A 49 1.03 6.11 10.11
C MET A 49 1.00 4.85 9.24
N VAL A 50 0.12 4.85 8.24
CA VAL A 50 0.09 3.75 7.26
C VAL A 50 1.35 3.84 6.39
N CYS A 51 2.06 2.73 6.19
CA CYS A 51 3.24 2.69 5.33
C CYS A 51 3.41 1.33 4.66
N PRO A 52 4.12 1.24 3.51
CA PRO A 52 4.32 -0.03 2.81
C PRO A 52 5.19 -1.01 3.61
N GLY A 53 6.12 -0.51 4.44
CA GLY A 53 6.98 -1.35 5.29
C GLY A 53 6.24 -2.05 6.44
N SER A 54 5.18 -1.43 6.96
CA SER A 54 4.32 -2.01 8.02
C SER A 54 3.13 -2.80 7.46
N CYS A 55 3.14 -3.10 6.16
CA CYS A 55 2.04 -3.77 5.49
C CYS A 55 2.14 -5.29 5.63
N GLY A 56 1.49 -5.80 6.68
CA GLY A 56 1.40 -7.23 7.00
C GLY A 56 -0.03 -7.75 7.00
N ILE A 57 -0.20 -9.08 6.97
CA ILE A 57 -1.50 -9.77 6.95
C ILE A 57 -2.42 -9.34 8.11
N GLU A 58 -1.83 -8.92 9.23
CA GLU A 58 -2.53 -8.45 10.43
C GLU A 58 -3.03 -6.99 10.34
N ARG A 59 -2.71 -6.28 9.25
CA ARG A 59 -3.05 -4.85 9.09
C ARG A 59 -4.22 -4.71 8.12
N THR A 60 -5.26 -3.97 8.51
CA THR A 60 -6.50 -3.78 7.72
C THR A 60 -6.28 -3.20 6.31
N CYS A 61 -5.14 -2.53 6.08
CA CYS A 61 -4.74 -2.00 4.76
C CYS A 61 -4.11 -3.05 3.83
N PHE A 62 -3.84 -4.26 4.31
CA PHE A 62 -3.18 -5.31 3.55
C PHE A 62 -4.16 -6.08 2.67
N GLN A 63 -3.79 -6.24 1.39
CA GLN A 63 -4.36 -7.26 0.52
C GLN A 63 -3.21 -7.99 -0.16
N ALA A 64 -3.08 -9.30 0.10
CA ALA A 64 -2.06 -10.11 -0.55
C ALA A 64 -2.23 -10.04 -2.08
N LEU A 65 -1.13 -9.78 -2.79
CA LEU A 65 -1.02 -10.09 -4.21
C LEU A 65 -0.96 -11.61 -4.38
N VAL A 66 -2.09 -12.29 -4.22
CA VAL A 66 -2.26 -13.63 -4.78
C VAL A 66 -2.31 -13.47 -6.28
N LYS A 67 -1.28 -13.92 -7.00
CA LYS A 67 -1.47 -14.33 -8.39
C LYS A 67 -2.52 -15.44 -8.33
N PRO A 68 -3.65 -15.37 -9.05
CA PRO A 68 -4.46 -16.56 -9.23
C PRO A 68 -3.54 -17.60 -9.85
N ALA A 69 -3.38 -18.74 -9.17
CA ALA A 69 -2.83 -19.91 -9.83
C ALA A 69 -3.76 -20.15 -11.04
N LEU A 70 -3.21 -20.13 -12.25
CA LEU A 70 -3.94 -20.61 -13.41
C LEU A 70 -4.44 -22.02 -13.07
N ALA A 71 -5.76 -22.16 -13.04
CA ALA A 71 -6.45 -23.43 -13.19
C ALA A 71 -6.76 -23.61 -14.68
#